data_AF-A0A3D0EV97-F1
#
_entry.id   AF-A0A3D0EV97-F1
#
_cell.length_a   1.000
_cell.length_b   1.000
_cell.length_c   1.000
_cell.angle_alpha   90.00
_cell.angle_beta   90.00
_cell.angle_gamma   90.00
#
_symmetry.space_group_name_H-M   'P 1'
#
loop_
_entity.id
_entity.type
_entity.pdbx_description
1 polymer ?
#
loop_
_entity_poly.entity_id
_entity_poly.type
_entity_poly.pdbx_seq_one_letter_code
_entity_poly.pdbx_strand_id
1 'polypeptide(L)'
;AGGGKEIIADLGRYGTHIGTAFQIVDDILDYDGAESDIGKKPGDDLAEGKITLPVIHALENGSKEDVAVIREAILTDGASGFSGVVDILRKLDSLDYSRELAR
;
A
#
# COMPACT_ATOMS: atom_id res chain seq x y z
N ALA A 1 11.66 -33.18 14.06
CA ALA A 1 10.61 -32.15 14.24
C ALA A 1 9.26 -32.80 13.92
N GLY A 2 8.30 -32.75 14.85
CA GLY A 2 7.08 -33.57 14.82
C GLY A 2 5.84 -32.81 15.30
N GLY A 3 5.64 -31.58 14.82
CA GLY A 3 4.39 -30.86 15.06
C GLY A 3 3.25 -31.59 14.33
N GLY A 4 2.17 -31.90 15.04
CA GLY A 4 0.97 -32.48 14.43
C GLY A 4 0.44 -31.60 13.31
N LYS A 5 -0.21 -32.21 12.31
CA LYS A 5 -0.74 -31.49 11.11
C LYS A 5 -1.60 -30.27 11.45
N GLU A 6 -2.30 -30.34 12.58
CA GLU A 6 -3.14 -29.26 13.12
C GLU A 6 -2.31 -28.04 13.56
N ILE A 7 -1.20 -28.26 14.28
CA ILE A 7 -0.26 -27.20 14.68
C ILE A 7 0.36 -26.53 13.45
N ILE A 8 0.69 -27.29 12.41
CA ILE A 8 1.24 -26.74 11.15
C ILE A 8 0.19 -25.87 10.45
N ALA A 9 -1.08 -26.30 10.43
CA ALA A 9 -2.16 -25.52 9.85
C ALA A 9 -2.46 -24.24 10.65
N ASP A 10 -2.44 -24.31 11.97
CA ASP A 10 -2.65 -23.15 12.86
C ASP A 10 -1.50 -22.13 12.73
N LEU A 11 -0.26 -22.60 12.75
CA LEU A 11 0.91 -21.75 12.51
C LEU A 11 0.90 -21.16 11.09
N GLY A 12 0.42 -21.92 10.10
CA GLY A 12 0.24 -21.45 8.74
C GLY A 12 -0.77 -20.29 8.65
N ARG A 13 -1.95 -20.45 9.26
CA ARG A 13 -2.95 -19.37 9.34
C ARG A 13 -2.42 -18.13 10.05
N TYR A 14 -1.77 -18.33 11.19
CA TYR A 14 -1.14 -17.24 11.95
C TYR A 14 -0.09 -16.51 11.12
N GLY A 15 0.79 -17.25 10.43
CA GLY A 15 1.81 -16.69 9.53
C GLY A 15 1.20 -15.92 8.36
N THR A 16 0.11 -16.41 7.77
CA THR A 16 -0.59 -15.70 6.69
C THR A 16 -1.15 -14.37 7.17
N HIS A 17 -1.85 -14.33 8.31
CA HIS A 17 -2.42 -13.08 8.82
C HIS A 17 -1.35 -12.03 9.14
N ILE A 18 -0.24 -12.44 9.78
CA ILE A 18 0.89 -11.54 10.04
C ILE A 18 1.54 -11.08 8.73
N GLY A 19 1.74 -11.98 7.78
CA GLY A 19 2.35 -11.64 6.49
C GLY A 19 1.54 -10.61 5.72
N THR A 20 0.20 -10.74 5.71
CA THR A 20 -0.69 -9.77 5.08
C THR A 20 -0.63 -8.41 5.78
N ALA A 21 -0.70 -8.37 7.11
CA ALA A 21 -0.59 -7.12 7.86
C ALA A 21 0.77 -6.42 7.61
N PHE A 22 1.86 -7.18 7.58
CA PHE A 22 3.19 -6.65 7.30
C PHE A 22 3.28 -6.04 5.90
N GLN A 23 2.73 -6.71 4.88
CA GLN A 23 2.73 -6.16 3.52
C GLN A 23 1.92 -4.87 3.42
N ILE A 24 0.75 -4.80 4.08
CA ILE A 24 -0.06 -3.57 4.09
C ILE A 24 0.73 -2.42 4.75
N VAL A 25 1.44 -2.68 5.84
CA VAL A 25 2.29 -1.67 6.48
C VAL A 25 3.44 -1.23 5.58
N ASP A 26 4.12 -2.17 4.91
CA ASP A 26 5.20 -1.87 3.95
C ASP A 26 4.69 -1.00 2.79
N ASP A 27 3.53 -1.36 2.22
CA ASP A 27 2.86 -0.59 1.17
C ASP A 27 2.54 0.84 1.64
N ILE A 28 2.11 1.03 2.90
CA ILE A 28 1.81 2.37 3.44
C ILE A 28 3.08 3.21 3.59
N LEU A 29 4.16 2.59 4.04
CA LEU A 29 5.45 3.26 4.25
C LEU A 29 6.02 3.83 2.94
N ASP A 30 5.72 3.22 1.78
CA ASP A 30 6.13 3.73 0.47
C ASP A 30 5.52 5.11 0.13
N TYR A 31 4.33 5.42 0.67
CA TYR A 31 3.60 6.68 0.39
C TYR A 31 3.63 7.70 1.54
N ASP A 32 4.01 7.31 2.76
CA ASP A 32 3.97 8.20 3.92
C ASP A 32 5.08 9.28 3.89
N GLY A 33 6.08 9.11 3.01
CA GLY A 33 7.05 10.16 2.69
C GLY A 33 7.94 10.60 3.86
N ALA A 34 8.10 9.76 4.90
CA ALA A 34 9.12 9.94 5.91
C ALA A 34 10.50 9.64 5.31
N GLU A 35 11.02 10.58 4.51
CA GLU A 35 12.35 10.57 3.90
C GLU A 35 13.48 10.33 4.93
N SER A 36 13.19 10.46 6.22
CA SER A 36 14.16 10.29 7.30
C SER A 36 14.50 8.84 7.68
N ASP A 37 13.62 7.86 7.41
CA ASP A 37 13.80 6.49 7.93
C ASP A 37 13.89 5.38 6.87
N ILE A 38 13.54 5.69 5.61
CA ILE A 38 13.52 4.70 4.53
C ILE A 38 14.61 5.08 3.54
N GLY A 39 15.66 4.27 3.44
CA GLY A 39 16.79 4.48 2.52
C GLY A 39 16.45 4.31 1.03
N LYS A 40 15.21 4.58 0.62
CA LYS A 40 14.68 4.49 -0.74
C LYS A 40 13.92 5.78 -1.09
N LYS A 41 13.72 6.02 -2.39
CA LYS A 41 12.88 7.14 -2.84
C LYS A 41 11.42 6.77 -2.54
N PRO A 42 10.65 7.63 -1.85
CA PRO A 42 9.21 7.41 -1.70
C PRO A 42 8.53 7.22 -3.06
N GLY A 43 7.63 6.24 -3.17
CA GLY A 43 6.88 5.96 -4.39
C GLY A 43 7.53 4.98 -5.35
N ASP A 44 8.47 4.16 -4.89
CA ASP A 44 9.05 3.10 -5.72
C ASP A 44 7.95 2.13 -6.20
N ASP A 45 6.94 1.84 -5.36
CA ASP A 45 5.84 0.95 -5.77
C ASP A 45 4.97 1.57 -6.86
N LEU A 46 4.68 2.88 -6.76
CA LEU A 46 3.94 3.59 -7.80
C LEU A 46 4.74 3.65 -9.10
N ALA A 47 6.06 3.88 -9.02
CA ALA A 47 6.95 3.92 -10.19
C ALA A 47 7.10 2.55 -10.87
N GLU A 48 7.04 1.46 -10.10
CA GLU A 48 6.96 0.08 -10.59
C GLU A 48 5.56 -0.29 -11.11
N GLY A 49 4.58 0.61 -11.01
CA GLY A 49 3.20 0.40 -11.45
C GLY A 49 2.40 -0.54 -10.54
N LYS A 50 2.85 -0.76 -9.29
CA LYS A 50 2.13 -1.57 -8.33
C LYS A 50 0.93 -0.80 -7.79
N ILE A 51 -0.21 -1.48 -7.81
CA ILE A 51 -1.48 -0.94 -7.31
C ILE A 51 -1.72 -1.57 -5.94
N THR A 52 -1.19 -0.93 -4.90
CA THR A 52 -1.31 -1.37 -3.50
C THR A 52 -2.64 -0.97 -2.88
N LEU A 53 -2.93 -1.46 -1.67
CA LEU A 53 -4.22 -1.25 -1.00
C LEU A 53 -4.63 0.24 -0.84
N PRO A 54 -3.74 1.18 -0.47
CA PRO A 54 -4.09 2.60 -0.46
C PRO A 54 -4.56 3.13 -1.82
N VAL A 55 -3.91 2.68 -2.91
CA VAL A 55 -4.23 3.09 -4.28
C VAL A 55 -5.57 2.50 -4.72
N ILE A 56 -5.84 1.22 -4.40
CA ILE A 56 -7.13 0.59 -4.67
C ILE A 56 -8.26 1.36 -3.99
N HIS A 57 -8.11 1.66 -2.70
CA HIS A 57 -9.11 2.43 -1.95
C HIS A 57 -9.36 3.81 -2.59
N ALA A 58 -8.30 4.50 -3.01
CA ALA A 58 -8.42 5.80 -3.67
C ALA A 58 -9.10 5.72 -5.05
N LEU A 59 -8.84 4.66 -5.81
CA LEU A 59 -9.49 4.42 -7.10
C LEU A 59 -11.00 4.14 -6.97
N GLU A 60 -11.43 3.54 -5.86
CA GLU A 60 -12.85 3.24 -5.59
C GLU A 60 -13.62 4.44 -5.04
N ASN A 61 -12.96 5.31 -4.27
CA ASN A 61 -13.62 6.40 -3.51
C ASN A 61 -13.33 7.82 -4.05
N GLY A 62 -12.37 7.97 -4.97
CA GLY A 62 -11.98 9.26 -5.52
C GLY A 62 -12.96 9.84 -6.54
N SER A 63 -12.86 11.15 -6.77
CA SER A 63 -13.59 11.78 -7.88
C SER A 63 -13.04 11.32 -9.24
N LYS A 64 -13.76 11.62 -10.33
CA LYS A 64 -13.27 11.28 -11.69
C LYS A 64 -11.91 11.92 -12.00
N GLU A 65 -11.70 13.12 -11.48
CA GLU A 65 -10.46 13.89 -11.62
C GLU A 65 -9.33 13.25 -10.80
N ASP A 66 -9.61 12.90 -9.53
CA ASP A 66 -8.64 12.21 -8.67
C ASP A 66 -8.20 10.87 -9.30
N VAL A 67 -9.16 10.07 -9.77
CA VAL A 67 -8.91 8.79 -10.43
C VAL A 67 -8.10 8.96 -11.72
N ALA A 68 -8.31 10.05 -12.47
CA ALA A 68 -7.54 10.33 -13.67
C ALA A 68 -6.07 10.60 -13.34
N VAL A 69 -5.79 11.39 -12.29
CA VAL A 69 -4.42 11.67 -11.81
C VAL A 69 -3.73 10.38 -11.37
N ILE A 70 -4.40 9.53 -10.58
CA ILE A 70 -3.83 8.24 -10.14
C ILE A 70 -3.50 7.35 -11.34
N ARG A 71 -4.43 7.24 -12.31
CA ARG A 71 -4.22 6.43 -13.51
C ARG A 71 -3.09 6.95 -14.38
N GLU A 72 -3.00 8.27 -14.56
CA GLU A 72 -1.91 8.88 -15.31
C GLU A 72 -0.57 8.55 -14.64
N ALA A 73 -0.45 8.74 -13.33
CA ALA A 73 0.77 8.43 -12.59
C ALA A 73 1.20 6.97 -12.74
N ILE A 74 0.27 6.00 -12.69
CA ILE A 74 0.56 4.58 -12.90
C ILE A 74 1.10 4.30 -14.33
N LEU A 75 0.64 5.04 -15.33
CA LEU A 75 0.98 4.81 -16.74
C LEU A 75 2.26 5.54 -17.18
N THR A 76 2.67 6.59 -16.49
CA THR A 76 3.77 7.49 -16.91
C THR A 76 5.00 7.44 -16.01
N ASP A 77 5.34 6.26 -15.48
CA ASP A 77 6.51 5.98 -14.62
C ASP A 77 6.43 6.42 -13.14
N GLY A 78 5.27 6.91 -12.69
CA GLY A 78 4.99 7.22 -11.27
C GLY A 78 5.73 8.43 -10.71
N ALA A 79 6.96 8.71 -11.15
CA ALA A 79 7.84 9.70 -10.55
C ALA A 79 7.35 11.14 -10.75
N SER A 80 6.76 11.43 -11.91
CA SER A 80 6.20 12.76 -12.21
C SER A 80 4.84 13.03 -11.54
N GLY A 81 4.12 11.97 -11.16
CA GLY A 81 2.78 12.04 -10.57
C GLY A 81 2.69 11.75 -9.07
N PHE A 82 3.80 11.32 -8.45
CA PHE A 82 3.81 10.80 -7.07
C PHE A 82 3.22 11.77 -6.04
N SER A 83 3.63 13.05 -6.05
CA SER A 83 3.10 14.04 -5.10
C SER A 83 1.58 14.19 -5.23
N GLY A 84 1.06 14.21 -6.45
CA GLY A 84 -0.38 14.31 -6.69
C GLY A 84 -1.14 13.07 -6.20
N VAL A 85 -0.57 11.89 -6.39
CA VAL A 85 -1.13 10.64 -5.85
C VAL A 85 -1.13 10.67 -4.32
N VAL A 86 -0.02 11.03 -3.67
CA VAL A 86 0.07 11.11 -2.20
C VAL A 86 -0.96 12.09 -1.63
N ASP A 87 -1.14 13.25 -2.27
CA ASP A 87 -2.14 14.24 -1.84
C ASP A 87 -3.57 13.67 -1.94
N ILE A 88 -3.86 12.90 -2.99
CA ILE A 88 -5.15 12.22 -3.14
C ILE A 88 -5.32 11.11 -2.08
N LEU A 89 -4.29 10.30 -1.83
CA LEU A 89 -4.32 9.25 -0.81
C LEU A 89 -4.61 9.83 0.57
N ARG A 90 -4.02 10.99 0.90
CA ARG A 90 -4.29 11.73 2.14
C ARG A 90 -5.68 12.34 2.16
N LYS A 91 -6.10 12.97 1.06
CA LYS A 91 -7.45 13.56 0.92
C LYS A 91 -8.56 12.54 1.14
N LEU A 92 -8.34 11.28 0.76
CA LEU A 92 -9.32 10.19 0.84
C LEU A 92 -9.11 9.29 2.07
N ASP A 93 -8.23 9.66 2.99
CA ASP A 93 -7.87 8.86 4.17
C ASP A 93 -7.44 7.41 3.83
N SER A 94 -6.96 7.17 2.60
CA SER A 94 -6.62 5.84 2.10
C SER A 94 -5.45 5.19 2.84
N LEU A 95 -4.52 6.01 3.35
CA LEU A 95 -3.42 5.53 4.18
C LEU A 95 -3.95 5.03 5.53
N ASP A 96 -4.84 5.80 6.17
CA ASP A 96 -5.42 5.43 7.46
C ASP A 96 -6.35 4.23 7.36
N TYR A 97 -7.17 4.15 6.30
CA TYR A 97 -7.95 2.96 5.96
C TYR A 97 -7.06 1.70 5.89
N SER A 98 -5.93 1.81 5.21
CA SER A 98 -4.99 0.69 5.08
C SER A 98 -4.33 0.35 6.44
N ARG A 99 -4.00 1.35 7.27
CA ARG A 99 -3.48 1.13 8.63
C ARG A 99 -4.49 0.41 9.53
N GLU A 100 -5.78 0.70 9.39
CA GLU A 100 -6.83 0.04 10.17
C GLU A 100 -7.00 -1.43 9.79
N LEU A 101 -6.87 -1.77 8.49
CA LEU A 101 -6.93 -3.16 8.02
C LEU A 101 -5.72 -4.01 8.40
N ALA A 102 -4.59 -3.38 8.73
CA ALA A 102 -3.37 -4.06 9.18
C ALA A 102 -3.37 -4.38 10.69
N ARG A 103 -4.37 -3.95 11.46
CA ARG A 103 -4.50 -4.21 12.91
C ARG A 103 -5.24 -5.51 13.19
#